data_AF-A0A951WT82-F1
#
_entry.id   AF-A0A951WT82-F1
#
_cell.length_a   1.000
_cell.length_b   1.000
_cell.length_c   1.000
_cell.angle_alpha   90.00
_cell.angle_beta   90.00
_cell.angle_gamma   90.00
#
_symmetry.space_group_name_H-M   'P 1'
#
loop_
_entity.id
_entity.type
_entity.pdbx_description
1 polymer ?
#
loop_
_entity_poly.entity_id
_entity_poly.type
_entity_poly.pdbx_seq_one_letter_code
_entity_poly.pdbx_strand_id
1 'polypeptide(L)'
;MSYRNLLIVVLALLLGLIPAAAQETSDGTFPVTVEHKFGSTTITQAPERVLSLGYTDQDPLFALGITPVAVRYWYSDTPYAIFPWAVEAAGDATPDVLTMDFGALNYEAILALSPDLIIAVSAGITQDEYDLLSQIAPTIAQSGDYIDFGMPWQEATQLIGDAVGKSAEAAALVADVEAQFADARARIAGLAGKTVASVYYYNGTFGFYTAQDVRGRFFTDLGLVMPEELLAAAGDQFFANLSAERIDLIDQDVVAVVNMQFVEGGREGLESQPLFSQLEAVKDGRVLYFEPAVEDALGFSSVLSLPYALENVLPQLEALAGAASAAACEAGLRPIANVCVPEDPQRIVTVTDSDLDALLALGITPVGITNGRGQQEPPRYLADLITDDMAVVGNFFTPNLELVLQLDPDVILAAGLSDPAVLEQLNAIAPTVDTYVNGRDWKAHFLTVADAVNQTDAADAFLAEYEARIAELQTTLADHLDDQFIVARWAAEGPQVMAPMTFVSAVIFDLGLTSPEHIPDLQAGHPHSAPLSLESLGVIDVDWAFVGTLQAEGDAVTALDEALKNPLFQALEVVKNGHLIVVDGSLWTSSGGPVAVMKVLDDVEAALTGAN
;
A
#
# COMPACT_ATOMS: atom_id res chain seq x y z
N MET A 1 28.69 -36.21 -63.32
CA MET A 1 28.61 -37.69 -63.43
C MET A 1 28.90 -38.23 -62.03
N SER A 2 27.92 -38.29 -61.11
CA SER A 2 26.81 -39.24 -60.94
C SER A 2 27.24 -40.66 -60.54
N TYR A 3 26.48 -41.20 -59.57
CA TYR A 3 26.32 -42.56 -59.03
C TYR A 3 26.90 -42.76 -57.61
N ARG A 4 26.16 -43.23 -56.58
CA ARG A 4 24.72 -43.51 -56.37
C ARG A 4 24.52 -43.90 -54.87
N ASN A 5 23.40 -43.46 -54.28
CA ASN A 5 22.56 -44.13 -53.27
C ASN A 5 23.03 -44.39 -51.81
N LEU A 6 22.34 -43.70 -50.88
CA LEU A 6 21.38 -44.21 -49.87
C LEU A 6 21.80 -45.38 -48.94
N LEU A 7 21.90 -45.15 -47.62
CA LEU A 7 21.03 -45.75 -46.58
C LEU A 7 21.41 -45.31 -45.16
N ILE A 8 20.37 -45.13 -44.33
CA ILE A 8 20.34 -44.87 -42.89
C ILE A 8 20.79 -46.12 -42.12
N VAL A 9 21.65 -45.98 -41.11
CA VAL A 9 21.72 -46.88 -39.94
C VAL A 9 22.02 -46.07 -38.68
N VAL A 10 21.13 -46.21 -37.70
CA VAL A 10 21.15 -45.69 -36.33
C VAL A 10 22.35 -46.27 -35.57
N LEU A 11 23.16 -45.41 -34.92
CA LEU A 11 24.21 -45.83 -33.99
C LEU A 11 23.90 -45.29 -32.59
N ALA A 12 23.58 -46.21 -31.68
CA ALA A 12 23.41 -45.95 -30.25
C ALA A 12 24.76 -45.56 -29.63
N LEU A 13 24.80 -44.41 -28.94
CA LEU A 13 25.92 -43.94 -28.15
C LEU A 13 25.66 -44.25 -26.67
N LEU A 14 26.40 -45.23 -26.15
CA LEU A 14 26.62 -45.46 -24.72
C LEU A 14 27.47 -44.31 -24.18
N LEU A 15 26.88 -43.45 -23.35
CA LEU A 15 27.58 -42.54 -22.44
C LEU A 15 27.27 -42.98 -21.01
N GLY A 16 28.32 -43.28 -20.26
CA GLY A 16 28.24 -43.76 -18.89
C GLY A 16 27.65 -42.70 -17.97
N LEU A 17 26.60 -43.09 -17.24
CA LEU A 17 26.11 -42.37 -16.08
C LEU A 17 27.11 -42.52 -14.93
N ILE A 18 27.72 -41.42 -14.53
CA ILE A 18 28.15 -41.21 -13.15
C ILE A 18 26.87 -40.82 -12.39
N PRO A 19 26.44 -41.53 -11.34
CA PRO A 19 25.30 -41.07 -10.56
C PRO A 19 25.73 -39.82 -9.79
N ALA A 20 25.15 -38.67 -10.15
CA ALA A 20 25.03 -37.57 -9.22
C ALA A 20 24.20 -38.09 -8.04
N ALA A 21 24.72 -38.01 -6.82
CA ALA A 21 23.94 -38.28 -5.64
C ALA A 21 22.83 -37.21 -5.58
N ALA A 22 21.61 -37.62 -5.91
CA ALA A 22 20.44 -36.84 -5.61
C ALA A 22 20.32 -36.77 -4.08
N GLN A 23 20.38 -35.56 -3.52
CA GLN A 23 19.84 -35.33 -2.19
C GLN A 23 18.34 -35.64 -2.28
N GLU A 24 17.91 -36.69 -1.58
CA GLU A 24 16.48 -36.93 -1.35
C GLU A 24 15.98 -35.83 -0.41
N THR A 25 15.27 -34.85 -0.96
CA THR A 25 14.44 -33.92 -0.19
C THR A 25 13.23 -34.71 0.31
N SER A 26 13.27 -35.12 1.57
CA SER A 26 12.16 -35.85 2.18
C SER A 26 11.07 -34.87 2.61
N ASP A 27 9.98 -34.80 1.85
CA ASP A 27 8.78 -34.08 2.25
C ASP A 27 8.27 -34.59 3.62
N GLY A 28 8.27 -33.71 4.63
CA GLY A 28 7.52 -33.87 5.88
C GLY A 28 7.90 -35.03 6.80
N THR A 29 8.98 -35.77 6.53
CA THR A 29 9.40 -36.90 7.38
C THR A 29 10.67 -36.59 8.15
N PHE A 30 10.54 -36.53 9.48
CA PHE A 30 11.67 -36.45 10.40
C PHE A 30 12.35 -37.83 10.56
N PRO A 31 13.66 -37.89 10.81
CA PRO A 31 14.56 -36.77 11.06
C PRO A 31 14.93 -35.98 9.81
N VAL A 32 15.02 -34.65 9.94
CA VAL A 32 15.58 -33.76 8.92
C VAL A 32 16.96 -33.29 9.38
N THR A 33 17.91 -33.17 8.47
CA THR A 33 19.23 -32.58 8.76
C THR A 33 19.44 -31.36 7.89
N VAL A 34 19.72 -30.24 8.54
CA VAL A 34 19.94 -28.93 7.90
C VAL A 34 21.42 -28.58 8.02
N GLU A 35 22.05 -28.25 6.90
CA GLU A 35 23.43 -27.75 6.86
C GLU A 35 23.43 -26.22 7.01
N HIS A 36 24.38 -25.68 7.76
CA HIS A 36 24.55 -24.24 7.99
C HIS A 36 26.03 -23.92 8.28
N LYS A 37 26.38 -22.63 8.46
CA LYS A 37 27.79 -22.18 8.56
C LYS A 37 28.62 -22.79 9.71
N PHE A 38 27.97 -23.46 10.66
CA PHE A 38 28.61 -24.09 11.84
C PHE A 38 28.60 -25.62 11.80
N GLY A 39 28.18 -26.23 10.68
CA GLY A 39 28.06 -27.67 10.51
C GLY A 39 26.62 -28.05 10.16
N SER A 40 26.11 -29.09 10.80
CA SER A 40 24.79 -29.65 10.50
C SER A 40 23.99 -29.84 11.79
N THR A 41 22.70 -29.53 11.75
CA THR A 41 21.76 -29.79 12.85
C THR A 41 20.71 -30.81 12.40
N THR A 42 20.61 -31.92 13.15
CA THR A 42 19.58 -32.92 12.95
C THR A 42 18.39 -32.67 13.88
N ILE A 43 17.22 -32.44 13.28
CA ILE A 43 15.94 -32.27 13.98
C ILE A 43 15.21 -33.61 13.89
N THR A 44 14.98 -34.26 15.02
CA THR A 44 14.54 -35.66 15.05
C THR A 44 13.03 -35.85 14.95
N GLN A 45 12.25 -34.81 15.22
CA GLN A 45 10.78 -34.79 15.20
C GLN A 45 10.28 -33.39 14.85
N ALA A 46 9.01 -33.28 14.47
CA ALA A 46 8.38 -31.99 14.24
C ALA A 46 8.49 -31.11 15.49
N PRO A 47 9.04 -29.88 15.38
CA PRO A 47 9.18 -29.00 16.52
C PRO A 47 7.80 -28.46 16.95
N GLU A 48 7.55 -28.44 18.26
CA GLU A 48 6.33 -27.89 18.86
C GLU A 48 6.60 -26.54 19.57
N ARG A 49 7.87 -26.24 19.88
CA ARG A 49 8.29 -25.05 20.63
C ARG A 49 9.45 -24.35 19.94
N VAL A 50 9.14 -23.71 18.82
CA VAL A 50 10.12 -23.00 18.00
C VAL A 50 10.42 -21.62 18.59
N LEU A 51 11.68 -21.34 18.87
CA LEU A 51 12.18 -19.99 19.17
C LEU A 51 12.68 -19.33 17.88
N SER A 52 12.11 -18.18 17.52
CA SER A 52 12.66 -17.31 16.48
C SER A 52 13.67 -16.34 17.11
N LEU A 53 14.96 -16.62 16.94
CA LEU A 53 16.06 -15.85 17.54
C LEU A 53 16.70 -14.86 16.54
N GLY A 54 16.59 -15.09 15.24
CA GLY A 54 16.98 -14.09 14.25
C GLY A 54 16.07 -12.87 14.26
N TYR A 55 16.56 -11.78 13.67
CA TYR A 55 15.82 -10.52 13.61
C TYR A 55 14.59 -10.58 12.69
N THR A 56 14.61 -11.47 11.69
CA THR A 56 13.57 -11.59 10.66
C THR A 56 12.99 -13.00 10.51
N ASP A 57 13.42 -13.93 11.36
CA ASP A 57 13.14 -15.37 11.23
C ASP A 57 11.67 -15.73 11.55
N GLN A 58 10.91 -14.80 12.15
CA GLN A 58 9.50 -15.02 12.50
C GLN A 58 8.57 -15.03 11.28
N ASP A 59 8.90 -14.30 10.22
CA ASP A 59 8.01 -14.17 9.07
C ASP A 59 7.87 -15.48 8.27
N PRO A 60 8.96 -16.21 7.96
CA PRO A 60 8.82 -17.55 7.38
C PRO A 60 8.02 -18.51 8.27
N LEU A 61 8.12 -18.40 9.59
CA LEU A 61 7.32 -19.23 10.51
C LEU A 61 5.83 -18.90 10.42
N PHE A 62 5.47 -17.62 10.50
CA PHE A 62 4.07 -17.19 10.37
C PHE A 62 3.50 -17.59 9.00
N ALA A 63 4.25 -17.37 7.91
CA ALA A 63 3.84 -17.76 6.57
C ALA A 63 3.59 -19.27 6.42
N LEU A 64 4.34 -20.09 7.17
CA LEU A 64 4.18 -21.54 7.23
C LEU A 64 3.10 -22.00 8.22
N GLY A 65 2.42 -21.07 8.90
CA GLY A 65 1.37 -21.33 9.89
C GLY A 65 1.93 -21.83 11.23
N ILE A 66 3.15 -21.44 11.59
CA ILE A 66 3.80 -21.79 12.85
C ILE A 66 3.92 -20.54 13.72
N THR A 67 3.34 -20.60 14.92
CA THR A 67 3.54 -19.56 15.93
C THR A 67 4.76 -19.88 16.78
N PRO A 68 5.83 -19.06 16.75
CA PRO A 68 6.96 -19.25 17.64
C PRO A 68 6.55 -19.00 19.10
N VAL A 69 7.24 -19.64 20.05
CA VAL A 69 7.01 -19.41 21.49
C VAL A 69 7.53 -18.03 21.91
N ALA A 70 8.56 -17.55 21.23
CA ALA A 70 9.09 -16.21 21.38
C ALA A 70 9.79 -15.76 20.11
N VAL A 71 9.89 -14.44 19.96
CA VAL A 71 10.57 -13.76 18.86
C VAL A 71 11.60 -12.79 19.43
N ARG A 72 12.70 -12.56 18.70
CA ARG A 72 13.65 -11.51 19.05
C ARG A 72 13.07 -10.15 18.70
N TYR A 73 13.21 -9.19 19.61
CA TYR A 73 12.94 -7.79 19.31
C TYR A 73 13.85 -7.28 18.19
N TRP A 74 13.28 -6.65 17.17
CA TRP A 74 14.04 -6.01 16.09
C TRP A 74 14.18 -4.51 16.33
N TYR A 75 13.12 -3.75 16.07
CA TYR A 75 12.90 -2.38 16.53
C TYR A 75 11.40 -2.06 16.50
N SER A 76 11.03 -0.90 17.06
CA SER A 76 9.64 -0.47 17.29
C SER A 76 8.93 -1.26 18.38
N ASP A 77 8.02 -0.62 19.11
CA ASP A 77 7.20 -1.23 20.16
C ASP A 77 5.95 -1.92 19.58
N THR A 78 6.07 -2.46 18.36
CA THR A 78 4.99 -3.19 17.69
C THR A 78 4.55 -4.38 18.54
N PRO A 79 3.25 -4.53 18.85
CA PRO A 79 2.76 -5.62 19.70
C PRO A 79 3.23 -6.98 19.21
N TYR A 80 3.84 -7.74 20.12
CA TYR A 80 4.36 -9.09 19.86
C TYR A 80 5.42 -9.18 18.73
N ALA A 81 6.01 -8.05 18.32
CA ALA A 81 6.85 -7.91 17.15
C ALA A 81 6.21 -8.47 15.84
N ILE A 82 4.89 -8.35 15.73
CA ILE A 82 4.11 -8.68 14.53
C ILE A 82 3.88 -7.39 13.73
N PHE A 83 4.66 -7.22 12.67
CA PHE A 83 4.61 -6.04 11.81
C PHE A 83 3.36 -6.03 10.91
N PRO A 84 2.96 -4.88 10.33
CA PRO A 84 1.73 -4.77 9.54
C PRO A 84 1.56 -5.82 8.44
N TRP A 85 2.65 -6.20 7.77
CA TRP A 85 2.66 -7.23 6.72
C TRP A 85 2.48 -8.66 7.23
N ALA A 86 2.70 -8.90 8.53
CA ALA A 86 2.65 -10.23 9.14
C ALA A 86 1.33 -10.49 9.89
N VAL A 87 0.46 -9.49 10.08
CA VAL A 87 -0.76 -9.59 10.88
C VAL A 87 -1.68 -10.72 10.39
N GLU A 88 -1.91 -10.81 9.08
CA GLU A 88 -2.77 -11.86 8.50
C GLU A 88 -2.20 -13.27 8.74
N ALA A 89 -0.91 -13.46 8.45
CA ALA A 89 -0.25 -14.75 8.61
C ALA A 89 -0.10 -15.16 10.08
N ALA A 90 0.06 -14.19 10.98
CA ALA A 90 0.20 -14.42 12.41
C ALA A 90 -1.15 -14.72 13.10
N GLY A 91 -2.27 -14.17 12.62
CA GLY A 91 -3.59 -14.37 13.21
C GLY A 91 -3.63 -13.97 14.70
N ASP A 92 -4.10 -14.87 15.57
CA ASP A 92 -4.18 -14.64 17.03
C ASP A 92 -2.86 -14.89 17.77
N ALA A 93 -1.72 -14.94 17.06
CA ALA A 93 -0.41 -15.21 17.67
C ALA A 93 -0.01 -14.14 18.69
N THR A 94 0.49 -14.59 19.84
CA THR A 94 0.98 -13.72 20.92
C THR A 94 2.31 -14.23 21.49
N PRO A 95 3.38 -14.32 20.67
CA PRO A 95 4.70 -14.77 21.15
C PRO A 95 5.28 -13.83 22.22
N ASP A 96 6.11 -14.38 23.11
CA ASP A 96 6.93 -13.56 23.99
C ASP A 96 7.96 -12.77 23.16
N VAL A 97 8.22 -11.51 23.52
CA VAL A 97 9.22 -10.67 22.84
C VAL A 97 10.49 -10.61 23.67
N LEU A 98 11.59 -11.14 23.12
CA LEU A 98 12.89 -11.11 23.77
C LEU A 98 13.64 -9.82 23.40
N THR A 99 13.63 -8.85 24.31
CA THR A 99 14.46 -7.64 24.21
C THR A 99 15.87 -7.91 24.72
N MET A 100 16.87 -7.75 23.85
CA MET A 100 18.29 -7.93 24.16
C MET A 100 19.12 -6.92 23.35
N ASP A 101 20.29 -6.54 23.88
CA ASP A 101 21.21 -5.64 23.17
C ASP A 101 21.61 -6.22 21.81
N PHE A 102 21.91 -5.34 20.84
CA PHE A 102 22.37 -5.76 19.52
C PHE A 102 23.62 -6.64 19.62
N GLY A 103 23.60 -7.81 18.99
CA GLY A 103 24.69 -8.78 19.04
C GLY A 103 24.88 -9.50 20.39
N ALA A 104 24.00 -9.29 21.37
CA ALA A 104 24.00 -10.04 22.64
C ALA A 104 22.89 -11.09 22.65
N LEU A 105 23.07 -12.14 23.46
CA LEU A 105 22.09 -13.20 23.72
C LEU A 105 21.77 -13.31 25.21
N ASN A 106 20.48 -13.46 25.54
CA ASN A 106 20.03 -13.74 26.90
C ASN A 106 19.74 -15.24 27.08
N TYR A 107 20.77 -16.01 27.41
CA TYR A 107 20.65 -17.47 27.58
C TYR A 107 19.67 -17.89 28.68
N GLU A 108 19.56 -17.11 29.76
CA GLU A 108 18.62 -17.42 30.85
C GLU A 108 17.17 -17.30 30.36
N ALA A 109 16.85 -16.26 29.60
CA ALA A 109 15.54 -16.09 28.99
C ALA A 109 15.24 -17.19 27.96
N ILE A 110 16.23 -17.53 27.10
CA ILE A 110 16.10 -18.60 26.11
C ILE A 110 15.86 -19.96 26.79
N LEU A 111 16.62 -20.29 27.83
CA LEU A 111 16.43 -21.51 28.62
C LEU A 111 15.04 -21.56 29.27
N ALA A 112 14.54 -20.44 29.79
CA ALA A 112 13.24 -20.36 30.45
C ALA A 112 12.08 -20.70 29.48
N LEU A 113 12.24 -20.41 28.19
CA LEU A 113 11.26 -20.76 27.16
C LEU A 113 11.20 -22.26 26.86
N SER A 114 12.21 -23.04 27.24
CA SER A 114 12.30 -24.48 26.92
C SER A 114 11.99 -24.78 25.43
N PRO A 115 12.72 -24.17 24.47
CA PRO A 115 12.50 -24.44 23.06
C PRO A 115 12.92 -25.86 22.69
N ASP A 116 12.32 -26.43 21.64
CA ASP A 116 12.75 -27.69 21.02
C ASP A 116 13.39 -27.51 19.63
N LEU A 117 13.36 -26.27 19.11
CA LEU A 117 14.14 -25.80 17.98
C LEU A 117 14.45 -24.30 18.16
N ILE A 118 15.68 -23.90 17.90
CA ILE A 118 16.12 -22.50 17.87
C ILE A 118 16.49 -22.14 16.43
N ILE A 119 15.81 -21.12 15.90
CA ILE A 119 16.06 -20.58 14.56
C ILE A 119 16.86 -19.29 14.71
N ALA A 120 18.14 -19.32 14.32
CA ALA A 120 19.08 -18.20 14.43
C ALA A 120 19.69 -17.86 13.06
N VAL A 121 18.87 -17.90 12.02
CA VAL A 121 19.26 -17.72 10.62
C VAL A 121 19.70 -16.28 10.40
N SER A 122 18.87 -15.30 10.78
CA SER A 122 19.20 -13.87 10.70
C SER A 122 19.76 -13.28 12.00
N ALA A 123 20.36 -14.10 12.87
CA ALA A 123 20.78 -13.67 14.21
C ALA A 123 22.22 -13.12 14.30
N GLY A 124 23.07 -13.42 13.31
CA GLY A 124 24.48 -13.00 13.30
C GLY A 124 25.35 -13.60 14.41
N ILE A 125 24.98 -14.79 14.90
CA ILE A 125 25.69 -15.44 16.01
C ILE A 125 27.10 -15.92 15.61
N THR A 126 27.97 -16.08 16.59
CA THR A 126 29.31 -16.67 16.54
C THR A 126 29.29 -18.19 16.76
N GLN A 127 30.41 -18.87 16.50
CA GLN A 127 30.56 -20.32 16.78
C GLN A 127 30.34 -20.65 18.26
N ASP A 128 30.94 -19.87 19.18
CA ASP A 128 30.81 -20.10 20.63
C ASP A 128 29.35 -19.93 21.09
N GLU A 129 28.63 -18.96 20.52
CA GLU A 129 27.21 -18.75 20.81
C GLU A 129 26.34 -19.88 20.25
N TYR A 130 26.64 -20.35 19.03
CA TYR A 130 25.99 -21.53 18.46
C TYR A 130 26.20 -22.78 19.30
N ASP A 131 27.43 -23.03 19.78
CA ASP A 131 27.76 -24.18 20.63
C ASP A 131 27.00 -24.13 21.98
N LEU A 132 26.76 -22.93 22.50
CA LEU A 132 25.95 -22.72 23.71
C LEU A 132 24.44 -22.92 23.45
N LEU A 133 23.91 -22.35 22.37
CA LEU A 133 22.50 -22.53 21.98
C LEU A 133 22.19 -24.00 21.68
N SER A 134 23.12 -24.72 21.04
CA SER A 134 23.01 -26.14 20.73
C SER A 134 22.98 -27.05 21.96
N GLN A 135 23.42 -26.56 23.12
CA GLN A 135 23.26 -27.27 24.40
C GLN A 135 21.83 -27.11 24.98
N ILE A 136 21.08 -26.10 24.52
CA ILE A 136 19.69 -25.84 24.93
C ILE A 136 18.73 -26.66 24.07
N ALA A 137 18.85 -26.54 22.74
CA ALA A 137 18.01 -27.23 21.77
C ALA A 137 18.72 -27.31 20.41
N PRO A 138 18.29 -28.20 19.48
CA PRO A 138 18.71 -28.14 18.09
C PRO A 138 18.63 -26.70 17.56
N THR A 139 19.74 -26.20 17.00
CA THR A 139 19.87 -24.81 16.58
C THR A 139 20.27 -24.76 15.12
N ILE A 140 19.57 -23.99 14.29
CA ILE A 140 19.96 -23.70 12.91
C ILE A 140 20.45 -22.26 12.79
N ALA A 141 21.38 -22.01 11.88
CA ALA A 141 21.94 -20.69 11.58
C ALA A 141 21.95 -20.44 10.07
N GLN A 142 22.38 -19.26 9.62
CA GLN A 142 22.56 -18.97 8.20
C GLN A 142 23.50 -19.97 7.51
N SER A 143 23.37 -20.09 6.19
CA SER A 143 24.31 -20.85 5.36
C SER A 143 25.71 -20.22 5.36
N GLY A 144 26.70 -21.02 4.94
CA GLY A 144 28.12 -20.62 4.93
C GLY A 144 28.54 -19.73 3.76
N ASP A 145 27.63 -19.48 2.80
CA ASP A 145 27.97 -18.86 1.51
C ASP A 145 27.86 -17.32 1.53
N TYR A 146 27.33 -16.73 2.61
CA TYR A 146 27.08 -15.29 2.72
C TYR A 146 27.67 -14.68 3.99
N ILE A 147 27.93 -13.37 3.93
CA ILE A 147 28.26 -12.57 5.10
C ILE A 147 27.11 -12.59 6.12
N ASP A 148 27.41 -12.29 7.39
CA ASP A 148 26.38 -12.15 8.42
C ASP A 148 25.30 -11.16 7.98
N PHE A 149 24.03 -11.53 8.18
CA PHE A 149 22.85 -10.78 7.75
C PHE A 149 22.67 -10.62 6.22
N GLY A 150 23.58 -11.18 5.41
CA GLY A 150 23.54 -11.05 3.95
C GLY A 150 22.78 -12.17 3.21
N MET A 151 22.36 -13.23 3.93
CA MET A 151 21.69 -14.39 3.37
C MET A 151 20.40 -13.98 2.62
N PRO A 152 20.17 -14.42 1.37
CA PRO A 152 18.93 -14.14 0.64
C PRO A 152 17.70 -14.70 1.35
N TRP A 153 16.59 -13.96 1.27
CA TRP A 153 15.33 -14.33 1.93
C TRP A 153 14.75 -15.65 1.41
N GLN A 154 15.01 -15.98 0.14
CA GLN A 154 14.62 -17.25 -0.48
C GLN A 154 15.25 -18.42 0.27
N GLU A 155 16.56 -18.32 0.52
CA GLU A 155 17.33 -19.36 1.17
C GLU A 155 17.01 -19.43 2.66
N ALA A 156 16.80 -18.28 3.31
CA ALA A 156 16.37 -18.24 4.71
C ALA A 156 15.00 -18.92 4.89
N THR A 157 14.04 -18.59 4.04
CA THR A 157 12.70 -19.20 4.03
C THR A 157 12.78 -20.70 3.78
N GLN A 158 13.57 -21.13 2.79
CA GLN A 158 13.73 -22.55 2.48
C GLN A 158 14.38 -23.31 3.63
N LEU A 159 15.47 -22.80 4.20
CA LEU A 159 16.19 -23.44 5.31
C LEU A 159 15.31 -23.55 6.56
N ILE A 160 14.52 -22.52 6.87
CA ILE A 160 13.53 -22.55 7.96
C ILE A 160 12.42 -23.58 7.65
N GLY A 161 11.92 -23.59 6.42
CA GLY A 161 10.92 -24.56 5.95
C GLY A 161 11.39 -26.01 6.09
N ASP A 162 12.63 -26.29 5.71
CA ASP A 162 13.26 -27.60 5.85
C ASP A 162 13.33 -28.01 7.33
N ALA A 163 13.79 -27.10 8.19
CA ALA A 163 13.94 -27.37 9.62
C ALA A 163 12.62 -27.70 10.33
N VAL A 164 11.52 -27.09 9.90
CA VAL A 164 10.18 -27.32 10.47
C VAL A 164 9.37 -28.39 9.71
N GLY A 165 9.97 -29.04 8.71
CA GLY A 165 9.34 -30.11 7.93
C GLY A 165 8.28 -29.65 6.93
N LYS A 166 8.34 -28.39 6.50
CA LYS A 166 7.44 -27.74 5.51
C LYS A 166 8.21 -27.24 4.29
N SER A 167 9.12 -28.07 3.78
CA SER A 167 10.02 -27.75 2.66
C SER A 167 9.25 -27.35 1.40
N ALA A 168 8.20 -28.09 1.06
CA ALA A 168 7.39 -27.84 -0.13
C ALA A 168 6.56 -26.55 -0.03
N GLU A 169 5.97 -26.27 1.14
CA GLU A 169 5.25 -25.02 1.40
C GLU A 169 6.18 -23.81 1.38
N ALA A 170 7.39 -23.93 1.94
CA ALA A 170 8.40 -22.88 1.87
C ALA A 170 8.82 -22.60 0.42
N ALA A 171 9.07 -23.64 -0.38
CA ALA A 171 9.37 -23.50 -1.80
C ALA A 171 8.22 -22.83 -2.58
N ALA A 172 6.97 -23.13 -2.23
CA ALA A 172 5.80 -22.51 -2.84
C ALA A 172 5.69 -21.02 -2.49
N LEU A 173 5.92 -20.65 -1.22
CA LEU A 173 5.95 -19.24 -0.79
C LEU A 173 7.07 -18.46 -1.50
N VAL A 174 8.26 -19.04 -1.62
CA VAL A 174 9.37 -18.43 -2.38
C VAL A 174 8.98 -18.22 -3.84
N ALA A 175 8.39 -19.24 -4.49
CA ALA A 175 7.98 -19.13 -5.87
C ALA A 175 6.89 -18.08 -6.11
N ASP A 176 5.98 -17.90 -5.16
CA ASP A 176 4.91 -16.89 -5.23
C ASP A 176 5.49 -15.47 -5.21
N VAL A 177 6.34 -15.15 -4.23
CA VAL A 177 6.97 -13.82 -4.14
C VAL A 177 7.86 -13.56 -5.37
N GLU A 178 8.62 -14.55 -5.85
CA GLU A 178 9.40 -14.42 -7.10
C GLU A 178 8.51 -14.13 -8.33
N ALA A 179 7.32 -14.71 -8.39
CA ALA A 179 6.34 -14.41 -9.44
C ALA A 179 5.84 -12.97 -9.34
N GLN A 180 5.61 -12.44 -8.14
CA GLN A 180 5.24 -11.04 -7.92
C GLN A 180 6.36 -10.09 -8.39
N PHE A 181 7.63 -10.39 -8.08
CA PHE A 181 8.76 -9.62 -8.60
C PHE A 181 8.88 -9.72 -10.13
N ALA A 182 8.56 -10.87 -10.73
CA ALA A 182 8.53 -11.02 -12.18
C ALA A 182 7.43 -10.16 -12.84
N ASP A 183 6.24 -10.12 -12.25
CA ASP A 183 5.15 -9.25 -12.70
C ASP A 183 5.52 -7.77 -12.56
N ALA A 184 6.05 -7.38 -11.41
CA ALA A 184 6.53 -6.03 -11.17
C ALA A 184 7.56 -5.59 -12.22
N ARG A 185 8.58 -6.42 -12.48
CA ARG A 185 9.57 -6.16 -13.56
C ARG A 185 8.92 -5.92 -14.92
N ALA A 186 7.85 -6.66 -15.25
CA ALA A 186 7.14 -6.48 -16.51
C ALA A 186 6.40 -5.13 -16.55
N ARG A 187 5.77 -4.75 -15.43
CA ARG A 187 5.03 -3.48 -15.28
C ARG A 187 5.94 -2.25 -15.34
N ILE A 188 7.16 -2.37 -14.81
CA ILE A 188 8.16 -1.29 -14.85
C ILE A 188 9.23 -1.50 -15.94
N ALA A 189 8.92 -2.20 -17.04
CA ALA A 189 9.90 -2.52 -18.07
C ALA A 189 10.62 -1.29 -18.67
N GLY A 190 10.01 -0.10 -18.60
CA GLY A 190 10.63 1.18 -18.97
C GLY A 190 11.84 1.58 -18.10
N LEU A 191 11.98 0.98 -16.91
CA LEU A 191 13.09 1.18 -15.99
C LEU A 191 14.15 0.06 -16.05
N ALA A 192 13.98 -0.95 -16.91
CA ALA A 192 14.95 -2.03 -17.01
C ALA A 192 16.36 -1.51 -17.36
N GLY A 193 17.33 -1.80 -16.51
CA GLY A 193 18.72 -1.36 -16.68
C GLY A 193 18.99 0.10 -16.31
N LYS A 194 17.98 0.86 -15.85
CA LYS A 194 18.14 2.23 -15.36
C LYS A 194 18.87 2.26 -14.03
N THR A 195 19.58 3.36 -13.75
CA THR A 195 20.38 3.45 -12.53
C THR A 195 19.55 3.75 -11.29
N VAL A 196 19.92 3.16 -10.15
CA VAL A 196 19.27 3.43 -8.86
C VAL A 196 20.29 3.71 -7.77
N ALA A 197 19.97 4.65 -6.88
CA ALA A 197 20.64 4.83 -5.60
C ALA A 197 19.64 4.63 -4.45
N SER A 198 19.94 3.71 -3.52
CA SER A 198 19.20 3.55 -2.26
C SER A 198 19.89 4.38 -1.19
N VAL A 199 19.32 5.54 -0.84
CA VAL A 199 19.99 6.63 -0.11
C VAL A 199 19.40 6.77 1.28
N TYR A 200 20.25 7.03 2.26
CA TYR A 200 19.83 7.52 3.58
C TYR A 200 20.49 8.86 3.88
N TYR A 201 19.88 9.63 4.78
CA TYR A 201 20.46 10.85 5.34
C TYR A 201 20.42 10.78 6.86
N TYR A 202 21.59 10.87 7.49
CA TYR A 202 21.70 10.74 8.94
C TYR A 202 22.80 11.66 9.48
N ASN A 203 22.47 12.43 10.54
CA ASN A 203 23.40 13.35 11.19
C ASN A 203 24.21 14.23 10.22
N GLY A 204 23.53 14.85 9.24
CA GLY A 204 24.17 15.74 8.28
C GLY A 204 24.96 15.05 7.16
N THR A 205 24.90 13.73 7.07
CA THR A 205 25.68 12.93 6.11
C THR A 205 24.76 12.11 5.22
N PHE A 206 24.96 12.22 3.90
CA PHE A 206 24.34 11.31 2.93
C PHE A 206 25.12 10.01 2.89
N GLY A 207 24.42 8.91 2.73
CA GLY A 207 25.01 7.62 2.42
C GLY A 207 24.06 6.77 1.60
N PHE A 208 24.49 5.58 1.26
CA PHE A 208 23.72 4.66 0.45
C PHE A 208 23.95 3.21 0.85
N TYR A 209 22.97 2.37 0.53
CA TYR A 209 23.05 0.92 0.61
C TYR A 209 23.40 0.34 -0.76
N THR A 210 24.22 -0.71 -0.77
CA THR A 210 24.57 -1.48 -1.98
C THR A 210 23.63 -2.67 -2.17
N ALA A 211 23.73 -3.38 -3.29
CA ALA A 211 23.00 -4.63 -3.51
C ALA A 211 23.42 -5.79 -2.58
N GLN A 212 24.50 -5.62 -1.80
CA GLN A 212 24.82 -6.57 -0.72
C GLN A 212 23.83 -6.43 0.45
N ASP A 213 23.27 -5.24 0.66
CA ASP A 213 22.21 -4.97 1.63
C ASP A 213 20.83 -5.21 1.01
N VAL A 214 19.87 -5.63 1.83
CA VAL A 214 18.50 -5.96 1.40
C VAL A 214 17.76 -4.79 0.75
N ARG A 215 17.96 -3.55 1.24
CA ARG A 215 17.31 -2.34 0.67
C ARG A 215 17.81 -2.04 -0.73
N GLY A 216 19.10 -2.27 -0.98
CA GLY A 216 19.68 -2.16 -2.31
C GLY A 216 19.26 -3.31 -3.22
N ARG A 217 19.24 -4.53 -2.69
CA ARG A 217 18.90 -5.76 -3.42
C ARG A 217 17.48 -5.72 -3.98
N PHE A 218 16.52 -5.20 -3.20
CA PHE A 218 15.13 -5.01 -3.63
C PHE A 218 15.01 -4.34 -5.01
N PHE A 219 15.72 -3.23 -5.22
CA PHE A 219 15.67 -2.52 -6.51
C PHE A 219 16.43 -3.25 -7.62
N THR A 220 17.53 -3.93 -7.31
CA THR A 220 18.25 -4.72 -8.32
C THR A 220 17.47 -5.97 -8.75
N ASP A 221 16.70 -6.57 -7.85
CA ASP A 221 15.79 -7.66 -8.16
C ASP A 221 14.64 -7.19 -9.07
N LEU A 222 14.28 -5.91 -9.02
CA LEU A 222 13.36 -5.25 -9.96
C LEU A 222 14.01 -4.87 -11.31
N GLY A 223 15.29 -5.19 -11.53
CA GLY A 223 15.99 -4.97 -12.79
C GLY A 223 16.60 -3.58 -12.97
N LEU A 224 16.62 -2.76 -11.92
CA LEU A 224 17.45 -1.55 -11.86
C LEU A 224 18.92 -1.92 -11.58
N VAL A 225 19.84 -1.00 -11.86
CA VAL A 225 21.27 -1.24 -11.74
C VAL A 225 21.92 -0.18 -10.84
N MET A 226 22.74 -0.62 -9.88
CA MET A 226 23.57 0.33 -9.13
C MET A 226 24.82 0.69 -9.96
N PRO A 227 25.12 1.98 -10.16
CA PRO A 227 26.23 2.40 -11.01
C PRO A 227 27.59 2.03 -10.41
N GLU A 228 28.56 1.68 -11.28
CA GLU A 228 29.90 1.20 -10.88
C GLU A 228 30.63 2.22 -9.98
N GLU A 229 30.48 3.51 -10.25
CA GLU A 229 31.12 4.57 -9.46
C GLU A 229 30.58 4.67 -8.03
N LEU A 230 29.28 4.38 -7.84
CA LEU A 230 28.65 4.32 -6.53
C LEU A 230 29.13 3.07 -5.78
N LEU A 231 29.15 1.91 -6.44
CA LEU A 231 29.69 0.68 -5.84
C LEU A 231 31.18 0.79 -5.47
N ALA A 232 31.98 1.45 -6.31
CA ALA A 232 33.40 1.71 -6.03
C ALA A 232 33.60 2.59 -4.78
N ALA A 233 32.65 3.47 -4.45
CA ALA A 233 32.69 4.28 -3.23
C ALA A 233 32.44 3.45 -1.95
N ALA A 234 31.71 2.33 -2.05
CA ALA A 234 31.47 1.41 -0.93
C ALA A 234 32.55 0.32 -0.80
N GLY A 235 33.20 -0.06 -1.90
CA GLY A 235 34.12 -1.20 -1.91
C GLY A 235 33.40 -2.49 -1.57
N ASP A 236 33.92 -3.25 -0.60
CA ASP A 236 33.32 -4.51 -0.15
C ASP A 236 32.24 -4.32 0.93
N GLN A 237 31.86 -3.08 1.27
CA GLN A 237 30.87 -2.80 2.31
C GLN A 237 29.44 -2.83 1.78
N PHE A 238 28.48 -3.22 2.62
CA PHE A 238 27.07 -3.23 2.26
C PHE A 238 26.42 -1.83 2.28
N PHE A 239 27.07 -0.84 2.92
CA PHE A 239 26.68 0.57 2.93
C PHE A 239 27.92 1.48 2.91
N ALA A 240 27.75 2.74 2.49
CA ALA A 240 28.80 3.75 2.60
C ALA A 240 28.27 5.17 2.77
N ASN A 241 29.01 5.98 3.52
CA ASN A 241 28.78 7.41 3.64
C ASN A 241 29.48 8.17 2.50
N LEU A 242 28.85 9.23 2.03
CA LEU A 242 29.38 10.13 1.01
C LEU A 242 29.86 11.43 1.64
N SER A 243 31.02 11.92 1.18
CA SER A 243 31.42 13.30 1.41
C SER A 243 30.51 14.25 0.64
N ALA A 244 30.32 15.48 1.13
CA ALA A 244 29.55 16.52 0.43
C ALA A 244 29.97 16.76 -1.03
N GLU A 245 31.25 16.57 -1.36
CA GLU A 245 31.79 16.71 -2.73
C GLU A 245 31.40 15.57 -3.68
N ARG A 246 30.79 14.48 -3.16
CA ARG A 246 30.45 13.26 -3.91
C ARG A 246 28.95 12.95 -3.88
N ILE A 247 28.12 13.93 -3.52
CA ILE A 247 26.66 13.77 -3.52
C ILE A 247 26.10 13.60 -4.94
N ASP A 248 26.84 14.00 -5.97
CA ASP A 248 26.51 13.74 -7.37
C ASP A 248 26.35 12.24 -7.68
N LEU A 249 27.00 11.35 -6.92
CA LEU A 249 26.85 9.91 -7.11
C LEU A 249 25.45 9.38 -6.82
N ILE A 250 24.64 10.08 -6.01
CA ILE A 250 23.26 9.66 -5.77
C ILE A 250 22.29 10.24 -6.79
N ASP A 251 22.73 11.09 -7.71
CA ASP A 251 21.91 11.63 -8.81
C ASP A 251 21.73 10.60 -9.93
N GLN A 252 20.88 9.60 -9.69
CA GLN A 252 20.66 8.45 -10.56
C GLN A 252 19.27 8.50 -11.20
N ASP A 253 19.00 7.67 -12.23
CA ASP A 253 17.69 7.63 -12.91
C ASP A 253 16.53 7.48 -11.90
N VAL A 254 16.75 6.72 -10.81
CA VAL A 254 15.87 6.59 -9.64
C VAL A 254 16.65 6.83 -8.35
N VAL A 255 16.10 7.65 -7.44
CA VAL A 255 16.65 7.86 -6.10
C VAL A 255 15.65 7.38 -5.07
N ALA A 256 15.94 6.26 -4.41
CA ALA A 256 15.07 5.71 -3.37
C ALA A 256 15.57 6.15 -2.00
N VAL A 257 14.85 7.06 -1.34
CA VAL A 257 15.22 7.50 0.02
C VAL A 257 14.63 6.53 1.03
N VAL A 258 15.49 5.95 1.86
CA VAL A 258 15.14 5.09 2.99
C VAL A 258 15.60 5.73 4.30
N ASN A 259 15.13 5.21 5.43
CA ASN A 259 15.45 5.69 6.77
C ASN A 259 14.98 7.15 7.01
N MET A 260 13.91 7.60 6.35
CA MET A 260 13.37 8.95 6.49
C MET A 260 12.96 9.27 7.92
N GLN A 261 12.54 8.27 8.68
CA GLN A 261 12.20 8.39 10.11
C GLN A 261 13.36 8.91 10.98
N PHE A 262 14.60 8.83 10.52
CA PHE A 262 15.78 9.38 11.22
C PHE A 262 16.22 10.75 10.70
N VAL A 263 15.52 11.31 9.72
CA VAL A 263 15.78 12.65 9.19
C VAL A 263 15.08 13.68 10.07
N GLU A 264 15.84 14.64 10.59
CA GLU A 264 15.28 15.79 11.29
C GLU A 264 14.37 16.60 10.34
N GLY A 265 13.10 16.76 10.71
CA GLY A 265 12.09 17.40 9.85
C GLY A 265 11.55 16.49 8.73
N GLY A 266 11.87 15.19 8.75
CA GLY A 266 11.39 14.22 7.77
C GLY A 266 11.71 14.63 6.33
N ARG A 267 10.74 14.44 5.43
CA ARG A 267 10.88 14.77 4.01
C ARG A 267 11.22 16.24 3.76
N GLU A 268 10.50 17.17 4.38
CA GLU A 268 10.77 18.61 4.23
C GLU A 268 12.18 18.96 4.70
N GLY A 269 12.62 18.33 5.80
CA GLY A 269 13.96 18.44 6.32
C GLY A 269 15.04 18.00 5.32
N LEU A 270 14.79 16.91 4.59
CA LEU A 270 15.67 16.43 3.52
C LEU A 270 15.64 17.34 2.28
N GLU A 271 14.45 17.72 1.81
CA GLU A 271 14.26 18.54 0.62
C GLU A 271 14.81 19.96 0.80
N SER A 272 14.86 20.45 2.04
CA SER A 272 15.51 21.73 2.37
C SER A 272 17.04 21.70 2.28
N GLN A 273 17.67 20.52 2.17
CA GLN A 273 19.13 20.41 2.10
C GLN A 273 19.66 20.98 0.78
N PRO A 274 20.57 21.98 0.80
CA PRO A 274 21.05 22.62 -0.42
C PRO A 274 21.74 21.66 -1.41
N LEU A 275 22.41 20.62 -0.91
CA LEU A 275 23.07 19.64 -1.77
C LEU A 275 22.07 18.68 -2.42
N PHE A 276 20.95 18.38 -1.75
CA PHE A 276 19.93 17.45 -2.23
C PHE A 276 18.99 18.13 -3.24
N SER A 277 18.46 19.31 -2.90
CA SER A 277 17.58 20.10 -3.79
C SER A 277 18.19 20.46 -5.15
N GLN A 278 19.51 20.37 -5.30
CA GLN A 278 20.21 20.67 -6.55
C GLN A 278 20.41 19.45 -7.46
N LEU A 279 20.13 18.24 -7.00
CA LEU A 279 20.20 17.02 -7.82
C LEU A 279 19.16 17.09 -8.93
N GLU A 280 19.52 16.64 -10.13
CA GLU A 280 18.58 16.60 -11.25
C GLU A 280 17.44 15.62 -10.95
N ALA A 281 17.72 14.52 -10.26
CA ALA A 281 16.68 13.58 -9.83
C ALA A 281 15.61 14.23 -8.93
N VAL A 282 15.99 15.20 -8.09
CA VAL A 282 15.04 15.93 -7.26
C VAL A 282 14.19 16.88 -8.12
N LYS A 283 14.82 17.61 -9.05
CA LYS A 283 14.13 18.57 -9.93
C LYS A 283 13.16 17.87 -10.90
N ASP A 284 13.54 16.68 -11.36
CA ASP A 284 12.77 15.87 -12.31
C ASP A 284 11.70 14.99 -11.63
N GLY A 285 11.58 15.04 -10.29
CA GLY A 285 10.63 14.20 -9.55
C GLY A 285 10.95 12.70 -9.57
N ARG A 286 12.23 12.33 -9.74
CA ARG A 286 12.72 10.94 -9.81
C ARG A 286 13.10 10.35 -8.44
N VAL A 287 12.60 10.96 -7.37
CA VAL A 287 12.86 10.56 -5.98
C VAL A 287 11.67 9.81 -5.42
N LEU A 288 11.92 8.62 -4.89
CA LEU A 288 10.95 7.81 -4.18
C LEU A 288 11.05 8.10 -2.68
N TYR A 289 9.90 8.31 -2.06
CA TYR A 289 9.75 8.50 -0.62
C TYR A 289 8.78 7.46 -0.11
N PHE A 290 9.06 6.96 1.10
CA PHE A 290 8.33 5.84 1.67
C PHE A 290 7.77 6.22 3.03
N GLU A 291 6.57 5.70 3.32
CA GLU A 291 6.05 5.71 4.68
C GLU A 291 6.89 4.80 5.58
N PRO A 292 6.96 5.04 6.90
CA PRO A 292 7.80 4.27 7.82
C PRO A 292 7.62 2.75 7.70
N ALA A 293 6.38 2.26 7.62
CA ALA A 293 6.10 0.83 7.49
C ALA A 293 6.68 0.20 6.20
N VAL A 294 6.81 0.97 5.12
CA VAL A 294 7.41 0.52 3.86
C VAL A 294 8.93 0.50 3.97
N GLU A 295 9.54 1.48 4.62
CA GLU A 295 10.97 1.46 4.95
C GLU A 295 11.32 0.26 5.84
N ASP A 296 10.46 -0.01 6.82
CA ASP A 296 10.57 -1.17 7.70
C ASP A 296 10.50 -2.47 6.90
N ALA A 297 9.54 -2.60 5.98
CA ALA A 297 9.40 -3.78 5.14
C ALA A 297 10.61 -4.01 4.22
N LEU A 298 11.19 -2.93 3.67
CA LEU A 298 12.42 -2.95 2.86
C LEU A 298 13.65 -3.35 3.70
N GLY A 299 13.73 -2.89 4.94
CA GLY A 299 14.79 -3.25 5.88
C GLY A 299 14.66 -4.67 6.44
N PHE A 300 13.43 -5.18 6.55
CA PHE A 300 13.13 -6.52 7.06
C PHE A 300 13.33 -7.59 5.99
N SER A 301 12.88 -7.32 4.76
CA SER A 301 13.10 -8.12 3.55
C SER A 301 12.89 -9.64 3.73
N SER A 302 11.69 -10.04 4.15
CA SER A 302 11.28 -11.44 4.32
C SER A 302 10.25 -11.87 3.27
N VAL A 303 9.86 -13.14 3.31
CA VAL A 303 8.78 -13.70 2.48
C VAL A 303 7.41 -13.02 2.70
N LEU A 304 7.18 -12.37 3.84
CA LEU A 304 5.94 -11.61 4.10
C LEU A 304 6.12 -10.10 3.87
N SER A 305 7.28 -9.54 4.19
CA SER A 305 7.50 -8.09 4.07
C SER A 305 7.73 -7.65 2.63
N LEU A 306 8.31 -8.50 1.77
CA LEU A 306 8.61 -8.16 0.39
C LEU A 306 7.37 -7.94 -0.49
N PRO A 307 6.31 -8.77 -0.42
CA PRO A 307 5.03 -8.46 -1.07
C PRO A 307 4.46 -7.10 -0.65
N TYR A 308 4.47 -6.80 0.65
CA TYR A 308 4.01 -5.51 1.18
C TYR A 308 4.87 -4.35 0.66
N ALA A 309 6.20 -4.49 0.67
CA ALA A 309 7.10 -3.48 0.10
C ALA A 309 6.84 -3.29 -1.41
N LEU A 310 6.63 -4.39 -2.14
CA LEU A 310 6.35 -4.34 -3.57
C LEU A 310 5.05 -3.61 -3.88
N GLU A 311 3.97 -3.94 -3.18
CA GLU A 311 2.65 -3.31 -3.32
C GLU A 311 2.73 -1.77 -3.16
N ASN A 312 3.56 -1.30 -2.21
CA ASN A 312 3.65 0.13 -1.89
C ASN A 312 4.71 0.90 -2.71
N VAL A 313 5.78 0.22 -3.16
CA VAL A 313 6.85 0.87 -3.95
C VAL A 313 6.54 0.84 -5.44
N LEU A 314 5.90 -0.23 -5.93
CA LEU A 314 5.65 -0.44 -7.36
C LEU A 314 4.88 0.72 -8.03
N PRO A 315 3.81 1.29 -7.45
CA PRO A 315 3.10 2.40 -8.09
C PRO A 315 3.98 3.62 -8.35
N GLN A 316 4.94 3.92 -7.46
CA GLN A 316 5.87 5.03 -7.68
C GLN A 316 6.88 4.71 -8.79
N LEU A 317 7.37 3.47 -8.85
CA LEU A 317 8.24 3.02 -9.94
C LEU A 317 7.50 2.99 -11.29
N GLU A 318 6.22 2.63 -11.31
CA GLU A 318 5.38 2.69 -12.51
C GLU A 318 5.15 4.12 -12.96
N ALA A 319 4.96 5.06 -12.04
CA ALA A 319 4.88 6.48 -12.38
C ALA A 319 6.18 6.96 -13.04
N LEU A 320 7.35 6.54 -12.53
CA LEU A 320 8.65 6.85 -13.14
C LEU A 320 8.86 6.14 -14.49
N ALA A 321 8.46 4.86 -14.60
CA ALA A 321 8.52 4.10 -15.84
C ALA A 321 7.60 4.71 -16.92
N GLY A 322 6.43 5.18 -16.49
CA GLY A 322 5.44 5.90 -17.28
C GLY A 322 5.95 7.25 -17.75
N ALA A 323 6.55 8.06 -16.86
CA ALA A 323 7.18 9.34 -17.20
C ALA A 323 8.34 9.17 -18.20
N ALA A 324 9.13 8.10 -18.07
CA ALA A 324 10.17 7.74 -19.04
C ALA A 324 9.61 7.37 -20.42
N SER A 325 8.37 6.86 -20.48
CA SER A 325 7.62 6.63 -21.73
C SER A 325 6.89 7.87 -22.25
N ALA A 326 6.51 8.78 -21.35
CA ALA A 326 5.73 9.99 -21.61
C ALA A 326 6.57 11.16 -22.16
N ALA A 327 7.90 11.04 -22.13
CA ALA A 327 8.83 12.01 -22.74
C ALA A 327 8.73 12.12 -24.29
N ALA A 328 7.74 11.47 -24.92
CA ALA A 328 7.53 11.50 -26.38
C ALA A 328 6.05 11.74 -26.76
N CYS A 329 5.25 12.46 -25.97
CA CYS A 329 3.93 12.88 -26.44
C CYS A 329 4.07 13.70 -27.74
N GLU A 330 3.23 13.39 -28.73
CA GLU A 330 3.22 14.13 -30.00
C GLU A 330 2.79 15.58 -29.77
N ALA A 331 3.16 16.48 -30.69
CA ALA A 331 2.82 17.89 -30.57
C ALA A 331 1.29 18.11 -30.45
N GLY A 332 0.86 18.87 -29.44
CA GLY A 332 -0.56 19.06 -29.10
C GLY A 332 -1.08 18.10 -28.04
N LEU A 333 -0.24 17.19 -27.53
CA LEU A 333 -0.52 16.34 -26.37
C LEU A 333 0.42 16.68 -25.21
N ARG A 334 -0.08 16.56 -23.98
CA ARG A 334 0.66 16.71 -22.72
C ARG A 334 0.65 15.39 -21.93
N PRO A 335 1.74 15.06 -21.22
CA PRO A 335 1.78 13.86 -20.39
C PRO A 335 1.01 14.08 -19.09
N ILE A 336 0.17 13.11 -18.71
CA ILE A 336 -0.50 13.01 -17.41
C ILE A 336 -0.29 11.59 -16.91
N ALA A 337 0.48 11.44 -15.84
CA ALA A 337 1.00 10.14 -15.40
C ALA A 337 1.62 9.36 -16.58
N ASN A 338 1.04 8.24 -16.99
CA ASN A 338 1.48 7.37 -18.09
C ASN A 338 0.69 7.55 -19.39
N VAL A 339 -0.13 8.61 -19.51
CA VAL A 339 -1.05 8.83 -20.65
C VAL A 339 -0.75 10.18 -21.31
N CYS A 340 -0.68 10.20 -22.64
CA CYS A 340 -0.64 11.46 -23.40
C CYS A 340 -2.08 11.94 -23.67
N VAL A 341 -2.48 13.03 -23.05
CA VAL A 341 -3.79 13.66 -23.25
C VAL A 341 -3.66 14.91 -24.12
N PRO A 342 -4.70 15.36 -24.84
CA PRO A 342 -4.70 16.66 -25.51
C PRO A 342 -4.32 17.82 -24.57
N GLU A 343 -3.59 18.82 -25.09
CA GLU A 343 -3.28 20.05 -24.32
C GLU A 343 -4.55 20.84 -23.91
N ASP A 344 -5.64 20.68 -24.67
CA ASP A 344 -6.91 21.39 -24.49
C ASP A 344 -8.09 20.43 -24.78
N PRO A 345 -8.39 19.48 -23.87
CA PRO A 345 -9.45 18.50 -24.07
C PRO A 345 -10.84 19.16 -24.08
N GLN A 346 -11.66 18.82 -25.07
CA GLN A 346 -12.98 19.39 -25.32
C GLN A 346 -14.12 18.39 -25.11
N ARG A 347 -13.86 17.09 -25.22
CA ARG A 347 -14.86 16.02 -25.19
C ARG A 347 -14.53 15.02 -24.09
N ILE A 348 -14.69 15.49 -22.86
CA ILE A 348 -14.31 14.73 -21.67
C ILE A 348 -15.47 13.83 -21.25
N VAL A 349 -15.17 12.55 -20.96
CA VAL A 349 -16.11 11.61 -20.35
C VAL A 349 -15.61 11.24 -18.95
N THR A 350 -16.50 11.26 -17.96
CA THR A 350 -16.23 10.78 -16.60
C THR A 350 -16.99 9.47 -16.36
N VAL A 351 -16.29 8.43 -15.89
CA VAL A 351 -16.91 7.13 -15.59
C VAL A 351 -17.09 6.88 -14.09
N THR A 352 -16.68 7.83 -13.25
CA THR A 352 -16.85 7.80 -11.79
C THR A 352 -17.49 9.10 -11.29
N ASP A 353 -18.11 9.05 -10.12
CA ASP A 353 -18.79 10.22 -9.55
C ASP A 353 -17.83 11.27 -8.98
N SER A 354 -16.66 10.86 -8.49
CA SER A 354 -15.61 11.77 -8.03
C SER A 354 -14.97 12.56 -9.17
N ASP A 355 -14.72 11.91 -10.33
CA ASP A 355 -14.25 12.62 -11.52
C ASP A 355 -15.29 13.62 -12.03
N LEU A 356 -16.57 13.25 -11.99
CA LEU A 356 -17.66 14.13 -12.39
C LEU A 356 -17.75 15.35 -11.47
N ASP A 357 -17.73 15.15 -10.15
CA ASP A 357 -17.71 16.24 -9.17
C ASP A 357 -16.53 17.19 -9.41
N ALA A 358 -15.31 16.64 -9.47
CA ALA A 358 -14.09 17.39 -9.69
C ALA A 358 -14.15 18.24 -10.98
N LEU A 359 -14.63 17.66 -12.08
CA LEU A 359 -14.70 18.35 -13.35
C LEU A 359 -15.72 19.50 -13.35
N LEU A 360 -16.87 19.28 -12.70
CA LEU A 360 -17.90 20.31 -12.54
C LEU A 360 -17.43 21.45 -11.61
N ALA A 361 -16.62 21.15 -10.60
CA ALA A 361 -16.00 22.17 -9.74
C ALA A 361 -15.02 23.07 -10.50
N LEU A 362 -14.34 22.54 -11.53
CA LEU A 362 -13.51 23.33 -12.45
C LEU A 362 -14.35 24.14 -13.46
N GLY A 363 -15.68 24.03 -13.42
CA GLY A 363 -16.59 24.68 -14.36
C GLY A 363 -16.60 24.04 -15.75
N ILE A 364 -16.10 22.80 -15.89
CA ILE A 364 -16.08 22.08 -17.16
C ILE A 364 -17.32 21.18 -17.27
N THR A 365 -18.00 21.25 -18.42
CA THR A 365 -19.14 20.39 -18.76
C THR A 365 -18.67 19.17 -19.56
N PRO A 366 -18.67 17.95 -19.00
CA PRO A 366 -18.36 16.73 -19.74
C PRO A 366 -19.44 16.40 -20.77
N VAL A 367 -19.06 15.68 -21.83
CA VAL A 367 -20.02 15.15 -22.83
C VAL A 367 -20.67 13.84 -22.36
N GLY A 368 -20.03 13.13 -21.42
CA GLY A 368 -20.55 11.89 -20.85
C GLY A 368 -20.26 11.77 -19.35
N ILE A 369 -21.23 11.24 -18.61
CA ILE A 369 -21.24 11.18 -17.14
C ILE A 369 -21.69 9.80 -16.66
N THR A 370 -21.42 9.48 -15.39
CA THR A 370 -21.92 8.27 -14.74
C THR A 370 -23.15 8.53 -13.86
N ASN A 371 -23.97 7.51 -13.66
CA ASN A 371 -24.90 7.48 -12.52
C ASN A 371 -24.11 7.41 -11.20
N GLY A 372 -24.71 7.96 -10.15
CA GLY A 372 -24.10 7.99 -8.81
C GLY A 372 -24.04 6.62 -8.16
N ARG A 373 -23.13 6.47 -7.18
CA ARG A 373 -22.98 5.22 -6.43
C ARG A 373 -24.30 4.78 -5.79
N GLY A 374 -24.75 3.58 -6.14
CA GLY A 374 -26.01 3.02 -5.65
C GLY A 374 -27.27 3.69 -6.21
N GLN A 375 -27.16 4.59 -7.19
CA GLN A 375 -28.27 5.32 -7.80
C GLN A 375 -28.52 4.84 -9.24
N GLN A 376 -29.68 5.18 -9.80
CA GLN A 376 -30.05 4.88 -11.19
C GLN A 376 -29.99 6.12 -12.11
N GLU A 377 -29.62 7.25 -11.53
CA GLU A 377 -29.51 8.58 -12.15
C GLU A 377 -28.16 9.19 -11.74
N PRO A 378 -27.73 10.31 -12.36
CA PRO A 378 -26.56 11.06 -11.92
C PRO A 378 -26.60 11.38 -10.42
N PRO A 379 -25.43 11.56 -9.76
CA PRO A 379 -25.39 11.80 -8.32
C PRO A 379 -26.34 12.91 -7.89
N ARG A 380 -27.29 12.60 -6.99
CA ARG A 380 -28.34 13.54 -6.56
C ARG A 380 -27.78 14.88 -6.09
N TYR A 381 -26.65 14.87 -5.40
CA TYR A 381 -26.02 16.09 -4.90
C TYR A 381 -25.43 16.97 -6.01
N LEU A 382 -25.28 16.47 -7.23
CA LEU A 382 -24.84 17.23 -8.40
C LEU A 382 -26.00 17.66 -9.31
N ALA A 383 -27.27 17.33 -8.98
CA ALA A 383 -28.41 17.49 -9.88
C ALA A 383 -28.56 18.91 -10.47
N ASP A 384 -28.24 19.96 -9.69
CA ASP A 384 -28.32 21.36 -10.15
C ASP A 384 -27.24 21.74 -11.17
N LEU A 385 -26.18 20.92 -11.29
CA LEU A 385 -25.07 21.11 -12.24
C LEU A 385 -25.21 20.22 -13.48
N ILE A 386 -26.08 19.22 -13.46
CA ILE A 386 -26.31 18.33 -14.60
C ILE A 386 -27.22 19.01 -15.63
N THR A 387 -26.81 18.97 -16.90
CA THR A 387 -27.56 19.55 -18.02
C THR A 387 -27.93 18.49 -19.05
N ASP A 388 -28.87 18.81 -19.95
CA ASP A 388 -29.30 17.93 -21.04
C ASP A 388 -28.17 17.57 -22.03
N ASP A 389 -27.07 18.32 -22.02
CA ASP A 389 -25.89 18.08 -22.87
C ASP A 389 -24.97 16.97 -22.33
N MET A 390 -25.20 16.49 -21.10
CA MET A 390 -24.41 15.45 -20.44
C MET A 390 -25.08 14.08 -20.59
N ALA A 391 -24.53 13.21 -21.44
CA ALA A 391 -25.09 11.89 -21.66
C ALA A 391 -24.65 10.90 -20.56
N VAL A 392 -25.60 10.17 -19.96
CA VAL A 392 -25.26 9.09 -19.03
C VAL A 392 -24.65 7.90 -19.78
N VAL A 393 -23.41 7.54 -19.47
CA VAL A 393 -22.64 6.47 -20.12
C VAL A 393 -22.54 5.19 -19.30
N GLY A 394 -23.23 5.08 -18.17
CA GLY A 394 -23.25 3.86 -17.37
C GLY A 394 -23.49 4.11 -15.89
N ASN A 395 -23.24 3.07 -15.09
CA ASN A 395 -23.32 3.14 -13.65
C ASN A 395 -21.91 3.21 -13.05
N PHE A 396 -21.84 3.65 -11.79
CA PHE A 396 -20.62 3.69 -11.00
C PHE A 396 -19.82 2.37 -11.11
N PHE A 397 -18.55 2.46 -11.49
CA PHE A 397 -17.63 1.34 -11.79
C PHE A 397 -18.09 0.34 -12.87
N THR A 398 -19.14 0.63 -13.61
CA THR A 398 -19.68 -0.22 -14.67
C THR A 398 -20.08 0.63 -15.89
N PRO A 399 -19.09 1.25 -16.58
CA PRO A 399 -19.36 2.06 -17.76
C PRO A 399 -19.85 1.21 -18.93
N ASN A 400 -20.74 1.78 -19.75
CA ASN A 400 -21.17 1.23 -21.02
C ASN A 400 -20.27 1.74 -22.14
N LEU A 401 -19.36 0.87 -22.58
CA LEU A 401 -18.33 1.20 -23.57
C LEU A 401 -18.90 1.59 -24.94
N GLU A 402 -20.07 1.06 -25.32
CA GLU A 402 -20.71 1.45 -26.58
C GLU A 402 -21.22 2.90 -26.53
N LEU A 403 -21.72 3.33 -25.37
CA LEU A 403 -22.14 4.72 -25.16
C LEU A 403 -20.93 5.66 -25.08
N VAL A 404 -19.87 5.26 -24.36
CA VAL A 404 -18.61 6.04 -24.31
C VAL A 404 -18.06 6.23 -25.72
N LEU A 405 -17.97 5.16 -26.53
CA LEU A 405 -17.48 5.22 -27.90
C LEU A 405 -18.34 6.13 -28.79
N GLN A 406 -19.67 6.13 -28.63
CA GLN A 406 -20.58 6.99 -29.41
C GLN A 406 -20.38 8.48 -29.14
N LEU A 407 -19.87 8.83 -27.96
CA LEU A 407 -19.59 10.22 -27.60
C LEU A 407 -18.28 10.74 -28.20
N ASP A 408 -17.46 9.90 -28.83
CA ASP A 408 -16.19 10.30 -29.46
C ASP A 408 -15.35 11.19 -28.52
N PRO A 409 -14.98 10.69 -27.32
CA PRO A 409 -14.24 11.47 -26.34
C PRO A 409 -12.79 11.70 -26.77
N ASP A 410 -12.19 12.77 -26.27
CA ASP A 410 -10.75 13.02 -26.42
C ASP A 410 -9.95 12.71 -25.14
N VAL A 411 -10.62 12.66 -23.99
CA VAL A 411 -10.11 12.14 -22.71
C VAL A 411 -11.23 11.42 -21.95
N ILE A 412 -10.88 10.32 -21.28
CA ILE A 412 -11.73 9.62 -20.31
C ILE A 412 -11.07 9.69 -18.94
N LEU A 413 -11.81 10.09 -17.90
CA LEU A 413 -11.36 10.10 -16.51
C LEU A 413 -12.01 8.93 -15.75
N ALA A 414 -11.18 8.11 -15.10
CA ALA A 414 -11.58 6.79 -14.59
C ALA A 414 -11.08 6.46 -13.17
N ALA A 415 -11.18 7.40 -12.23
CA ALA A 415 -10.72 7.22 -10.86
C ALA A 415 -11.21 5.93 -10.18
N GLY A 416 -10.27 5.09 -9.74
CA GLY A 416 -10.55 3.95 -8.86
C GLY A 416 -11.23 2.79 -9.57
N LEU A 417 -11.40 2.88 -10.89
CA LEU A 417 -11.81 1.76 -11.73
C LEU A 417 -10.63 0.80 -11.85
N SER A 418 -10.69 -0.33 -11.16
CA SER A 418 -9.55 -1.25 -11.03
C SER A 418 -9.55 -2.44 -12.00
N ASP A 419 -10.62 -2.63 -12.81
CA ASP A 419 -10.67 -3.72 -13.79
C ASP A 419 -9.76 -3.41 -14.99
N PRO A 420 -8.62 -4.13 -15.16
CA PRO A 420 -7.66 -3.83 -16.21
C PRO A 420 -8.24 -4.02 -17.61
N ALA A 421 -9.18 -4.96 -17.78
CA ALA A 421 -9.80 -5.23 -19.07
C ALA A 421 -10.73 -4.07 -19.48
N VAL A 422 -11.43 -3.47 -18.52
CA VAL A 422 -12.27 -2.29 -18.79
C VAL A 422 -11.41 -1.07 -19.07
N LEU A 423 -10.33 -0.85 -18.31
CA LEU A 423 -9.38 0.25 -18.56
C LEU A 423 -8.72 0.14 -19.94
N GLU A 424 -8.30 -1.06 -20.36
CA GLU A 424 -7.74 -1.30 -21.69
C GLU A 424 -8.76 -0.95 -22.79
N GLN A 425 -10.03 -1.34 -22.59
CA GLN A 425 -11.10 -1.05 -23.54
C GLN A 425 -11.44 0.44 -23.61
N LEU A 426 -11.47 1.15 -22.47
CA LEU A 426 -11.63 2.61 -22.44
C LEU A 426 -10.46 3.30 -23.14
N ASN A 427 -9.22 2.86 -22.88
CA ASN A 427 -8.03 3.43 -23.50
C ASN A 427 -7.97 3.20 -25.02
N ALA A 428 -8.62 2.13 -25.51
CA ALA A 428 -8.81 1.90 -26.95
C ALA A 428 -9.83 2.85 -27.59
N ILE A 429 -10.70 3.50 -26.81
CA ILE A 429 -11.66 4.52 -27.26
C ILE A 429 -10.97 5.89 -27.30
N ALA A 430 -10.36 6.30 -26.19
CA ALA A 430 -9.66 7.57 -26.04
C ALA A 430 -8.65 7.50 -24.89
N PRO A 431 -7.64 8.39 -24.83
CA PRO A 431 -6.73 8.50 -23.68
C PRO A 431 -7.48 8.44 -22.35
N THR A 432 -7.22 7.39 -21.57
CA THR A 432 -7.94 7.14 -20.31
C THR A 432 -7.00 7.36 -19.14
N VAL A 433 -7.25 8.40 -18.35
CA VAL A 433 -6.43 8.77 -17.20
C VAL A 433 -7.00 8.11 -15.95
N ASP A 434 -6.20 7.29 -15.27
CA ASP A 434 -6.48 6.93 -13.89
C ASP A 434 -6.15 8.12 -12.99
N THR A 435 -7.20 8.81 -12.58
CA THR A 435 -7.17 10.02 -11.75
C THR A 435 -7.20 9.67 -10.26
N TYR A 436 -7.28 8.39 -9.89
CA TYR A 436 -7.22 7.97 -8.50
C TYR A 436 -5.78 7.85 -8.03
N VAL A 437 -5.53 8.35 -6.82
CA VAL A 437 -4.21 8.25 -6.18
C VAL A 437 -4.38 7.42 -4.92
N ASN A 438 -3.89 6.18 -4.95
CA ASN A 438 -4.00 5.22 -3.85
C ASN A 438 -3.56 5.84 -2.52
N GLY A 439 -4.42 5.74 -1.50
CA GLY A 439 -4.14 6.20 -0.14
C GLY A 439 -4.09 7.73 0.04
N ARG A 440 -4.46 8.54 -0.95
CA ARG A 440 -4.44 10.01 -0.84
C ARG A 440 -5.84 10.63 -0.73
N ASP A 441 -5.85 11.82 -0.13
CA ASP A 441 -7.01 12.68 0.09
C ASP A 441 -7.66 13.18 -1.22
N TRP A 442 -8.94 13.55 -1.19
CA TRP A 442 -9.74 14.04 -2.33
C TRP A 442 -9.10 15.24 -3.03
N LYS A 443 -8.30 16.04 -2.32
CA LYS A 443 -7.53 17.17 -2.87
C LYS A 443 -6.51 16.71 -3.91
N ALA A 444 -5.82 15.59 -3.66
CA ALA A 444 -4.84 15.04 -4.60
C ALA A 444 -5.51 14.49 -5.86
N HIS A 445 -6.65 13.82 -5.69
CA HIS A 445 -7.51 13.40 -6.80
C HIS A 445 -7.97 14.61 -7.63
N PHE A 446 -8.47 15.66 -6.98
CA PHE A 446 -8.91 16.89 -7.65
C PHE A 446 -7.79 17.57 -8.44
N LEU A 447 -6.59 17.68 -7.86
CA LEU A 447 -5.42 18.22 -8.57
C LEU A 447 -5.03 17.36 -9.77
N THR A 448 -5.17 16.04 -9.68
CA THR A 448 -4.90 15.12 -10.81
C THR A 448 -5.92 15.29 -11.93
N VAL A 449 -7.21 15.45 -11.59
CA VAL A 449 -8.26 15.78 -12.57
C VAL A 449 -7.98 17.13 -13.23
N ALA A 450 -7.63 18.16 -12.44
CA ALA A 450 -7.31 19.49 -12.93
C ALA A 450 -6.09 19.49 -13.86
N ASP A 451 -5.06 18.71 -13.52
CA ASP A 451 -3.93 18.49 -14.41
C ASP A 451 -4.38 17.75 -15.67
N ALA A 452 -5.19 16.69 -15.58
CA ALA A 452 -5.68 15.97 -16.77
C ALA A 452 -6.39 16.87 -17.80
N VAL A 453 -7.03 17.95 -17.34
CA VAL A 453 -7.78 18.90 -18.18
C VAL A 453 -7.14 20.27 -18.30
N ASN A 454 -5.89 20.42 -17.85
CA ASN A 454 -5.10 21.66 -17.93
C ASN A 454 -5.77 22.88 -17.25
N GLN A 455 -6.34 22.67 -16.07
CA GLN A 455 -7.03 23.67 -15.23
C GLN A 455 -6.45 23.77 -13.81
N THR A 456 -5.13 23.61 -13.64
CA THR A 456 -4.47 23.67 -12.32
C THR A 456 -4.70 25.00 -11.60
N ASP A 457 -4.71 26.12 -12.33
CA ASP A 457 -4.97 27.45 -11.74
C ASP A 457 -6.39 27.55 -11.13
N ALA A 458 -7.39 26.91 -11.75
CA ALA A 458 -8.75 26.88 -11.23
C ALA A 458 -8.86 25.98 -10.00
N ALA A 459 -8.11 24.86 -9.97
CA ALA A 459 -8.04 24.00 -8.80
C ALA A 459 -7.37 24.69 -7.61
N ASP A 460 -6.26 25.40 -7.84
CA ASP A 460 -5.58 26.18 -6.79
C ASP A 460 -6.51 27.26 -6.21
N ALA A 461 -7.29 27.94 -7.07
CA ALA A 461 -8.27 28.93 -6.62
C ALA A 461 -9.38 28.29 -5.78
N PHE A 462 -9.89 27.13 -6.18
CA PHE A 462 -10.89 26.38 -5.41
C PHE A 462 -10.34 25.93 -4.05
N LEU A 463 -9.12 25.38 -4.01
CA LEU A 463 -8.51 24.92 -2.76
C LEU A 463 -8.28 26.08 -1.78
N ALA A 464 -7.90 27.26 -2.28
CA ALA A 464 -7.79 28.46 -1.45
C ALA A 464 -9.16 28.93 -0.91
N GLU A 465 -10.24 28.80 -1.70
CA GLU A 465 -11.61 29.07 -1.24
C GLU A 465 -12.04 28.07 -0.15
N TYR A 466 -11.75 26.79 -0.36
CA TYR A 466 -12.01 25.73 0.62
C TYR A 466 -11.28 25.99 1.96
N GLU A 467 -9.98 26.30 1.93
CA GLU A 467 -9.21 26.62 3.12
C GLU A 467 -9.77 27.85 3.86
N ALA A 468 -10.17 28.88 3.11
CA ALA A 468 -10.81 30.07 3.70
C ALA A 468 -12.15 29.72 4.37
N ARG A 469 -12.95 28.84 3.75
CA ARG A 469 -14.22 28.36 4.30
C ARG A 469 -14.02 27.52 5.56
N ILE A 470 -13.00 26.65 5.60
CA ILE A 470 -12.63 25.90 6.80
C ILE A 470 -12.26 26.85 7.94
N ALA A 471 -11.41 27.85 7.68
CA ALA A 471 -10.99 28.81 8.71
C ALA A 471 -12.17 29.65 9.26
N GLU A 472 -13.12 30.02 8.38
CA GLU A 472 -14.36 30.67 8.79
C GLU A 472 -15.18 29.76 9.71
N LEU A 473 -15.43 28.52 9.30
CA LEU A 473 -16.25 27.58 10.06
C LEU A 473 -15.61 27.16 11.38
N GLN A 474 -14.29 26.98 11.45
CA GLN A 474 -13.58 26.75 12.71
C GLN A 474 -13.83 27.88 13.73
N THR A 475 -13.98 29.12 13.24
CA THR A 475 -14.32 30.27 14.10
C THR A 475 -15.80 30.24 14.50
N THR A 476 -16.69 29.98 13.55
CA THR A 476 -18.14 29.92 13.78
C THR A 476 -18.53 28.77 14.72
N LEU A 477 -17.85 27.64 14.62
CA LEU A 477 -18.13 26.39 15.33
C LEU A 477 -17.22 26.18 16.55
N ALA A 478 -16.57 27.23 17.05
CA ALA A 478 -15.60 27.13 18.15
C ALA A 478 -16.14 26.44 19.41
N ASP A 479 -17.44 26.61 19.70
CA ASP A 479 -18.12 25.98 20.85
C ASP A 479 -18.45 24.49 20.63
N HIS A 480 -18.23 23.95 19.42
CA HIS A 480 -18.54 22.58 19.01
C HIS A 480 -17.28 21.75 18.67
N LEU A 481 -16.08 22.32 18.75
CA LEU A 481 -14.84 21.61 18.38
C LEU A 481 -14.53 20.40 19.28
N ASP A 482 -15.08 20.40 20.51
CA ASP A 482 -14.96 19.30 21.45
C ASP A 482 -16.10 18.25 21.32
N ASP A 483 -17.11 18.52 20.48
CA ASP A 483 -18.22 17.58 20.26
C ASP A 483 -17.73 16.36 19.44
N GLN A 484 -18.29 15.18 19.74
CA GLN A 484 -18.05 13.95 18.98
C GLN A 484 -19.04 13.76 17.83
N PHE A 485 -18.51 13.35 16.67
CA PHE A 485 -19.26 13.17 15.45
C PHE A 485 -19.15 11.75 14.91
N ILE A 486 -20.28 11.25 14.40
CA ILE A 486 -20.34 10.02 13.60
C ILE A 486 -21.10 10.29 12.30
N VAL A 487 -20.56 9.73 11.21
CA VAL A 487 -21.28 9.60 9.94
C VAL A 487 -21.66 8.14 9.74
N ALA A 488 -22.92 7.87 9.42
CA ALA A 488 -23.40 6.53 9.13
C ALA A 488 -24.18 6.45 7.81
N ARG A 489 -23.80 5.49 6.97
CA ARG A 489 -24.56 5.13 5.77
C ARG A 489 -25.63 4.09 6.14
N TRP A 490 -26.89 4.41 5.88
CA TRP A 490 -27.99 3.49 6.13
C TRP A 490 -28.24 2.57 4.94
N ALA A 491 -28.28 1.26 5.20
CA ALA A 491 -28.64 0.20 4.27
C ALA A 491 -29.94 -0.49 4.71
N ALA A 492 -30.46 -1.45 3.94
CA ALA A 492 -31.66 -2.19 4.31
C ALA A 492 -31.48 -2.99 5.62
N GLU A 493 -30.25 -3.42 5.89
CA GLU A 493 -29.87 -4.22 7.06
C GLU A 493 -29.58 -3.37 8.32
N GLY A 494 -29.37 -2.05 8.17
CA GLY A 494 -29.07 -1.14 9.27
C GLY A 494 -27.99 -0.08 8.95
N PRO A 495 -27.61 0.74 9.94
CA PRO A 495 -26.55 1.74 9.78
C PRO A 495 -25.18 1.09 9.71
N GLN A 496 -24.33 1.60 8.82
CA GLN A 496 -22.90 1.28 8.73
C GLN A 496 -22.12 2.54 9.05
N VAL A 497 -21.28 2.51 10.09
CA VAL A 497 -20.47 3.67 10.49
C VAL A 497 -19.31 3.82 9.52
N MET A 498 -19.11 5.03 9.01
CA MET A 498 -18.00 5.34 8.11
C MET A 498 -16.67 5.35 8.88
N ALA A 499 -15.64 4.76 8.29
CA ALA A 499 -14.32 4.70 8.92
C ALA A 499 -13.66 6.09 9.01
N PRO A 500 -12.82 6.35 10.03
CA PRO A 500 -11.82 7.41 9.95
C PRO A 500 -11.01 7.24 8.66
N MET A 501 -10.66 8.36 8.00
CA MET A 501 -10.00 8.41 6.69
C MET A 501 -10.88 8.17 5.44
N THR A 502 -12.20 8.00 5.60
CA THR A 502 -13.11 8.19 4.45
C THR A 502 -13.17 9.66 4.04
N PHE A 503 -13.59 9.93 2.79
CA PHE A 503 -13.75 11.29 2.25
C PHE A 503 -14.38 12.27 3.26
N VAL A 504 -15.54 11.92 3.80
CA VAL A 504 -16.29 12.80 4.69
C VAL A 504 -15.61 12.96 6.05
N SER A 505 -14.94 11.91 6.54
CA SER A 505 -14.16 11.99 7.78
C SER A 505 -12.97 12.94 7.62
N ALA A 506 -12.31 12.98 6.45
CA ALA A 506 -11.25 13.93 6.17
C ALA A 506 -11.74 15.39 6.23
N VAL A 507 -12.92 15.68 5.66
CA VAL A 507 -13.55 17.02 5.73
C VAL A 507 -13.88 17.41 7.18
N ILE A 508 -14.42 16.47 7.96
CA ILE A 508 -14.73 16.68 9.38
C ILE A 508 -13.45 16.97 10.18
N PHE A 509 -12.34 16.26 9.90
CA PHE A 509 -11.05 16.52 10.52
C PHE A 509 -10.46 17.87 10.13
N ASP A 510 -10.61 18.32 8.89
CA ASP A 510 -10.18 19.65 8.46
C ASP A 510 -10.90 20.76 9.24
N LEU A 511 -12.18 20.55 9.63
CA LEU A 511 -12.91 21.45 10.53
C LEU A 511 -12.42 21.41 11.99
N GLY A 512 -11.56 20.48 12.36
CA GLY A 512 -11.08 20.29 13.74
C GLY A 512 -12.07 19.55 14.64
N LEU A 513 -13.10 18.92 14.06
CA LEU A 513 -14.05 18.08 14.80
C LEU A 513 -13.48 16.66 14.99
N THR A 514 -13.97 15.93 15.99
CA THR A 514 -13.43 14.61 16.33
C THR A 514 -14.48 13.49 16.22
N SER A 515 -14.00 12.27 15.94
CA SER A 515 -14.79 11.05 16.05
C SER A 515 -14.37 10.25 17.29
N PRO A 516 -15.22 9.36 17.82
CA PRO A 516 -14.86 8.51 18.95
C PRO A 516 -13.60 7.68 18.70
N GLU A 517 -12.75 7.52 19.72
CA GLU A 517 -11.48 6.77 19.63
C GLU A 517 -11.68 5.29 19.25
N HIS A 518 -12.84 4.71 19.55
CA HIS A 518 -13.15 3.32 19.26
C HIS A 518 -14.54 3.17 18.65
N ILE A 519 -14.58 2.67 17.41
CA ILE A 519 -15.79 2.26 16.71
C ILE A 519 -15.74 0.73 16.60
N PRO A 520 -16.60 -0.01 17.32
CA PRO A 520 -16.64 -1.47 17.27
C PRO A 520 -16.84 -2.01 15.84
N ASP A 521 -16.25 -3.18 15.55
CA ASP A 521 -16.35 -3.89 14.26
C ASP A 521 -15.83 -3.10 13.04
N LEU A 522 -15.09 -2.01 13.27
CA LEU A 522 -14.38 -1.30 12.21
C LEU A 522 -13.04 -1.98 11.93
N GLN A 523 -12.93 -2.61 10.77
CA GLN A 523 -11.71 -3.30 10.35
C GLN A 523 -10.74 -2.30 9.72
N ALA A 524 -9.45 -2.42 10.06
CA ALA A 524 -8.40 -1.59 9.47
C ALA A 524 -8.42 -1.72 7.93
N GLY A 525 -8.39 -0.58 7.23
CA GLY A 525 -8.41 -0.55 5.76
C GLY A 525 -9.80 -0.71 5.11
N HIS A 526 -10.87 -0.94 5.88
CA HIS A 526 -12.24 -0.97 5.34
C HIS A 526 -12.94 0.39 5.47
N PRO A 527 -13.72 0.82 4.47
CA PRO A 527 -14.32 2.16 4.47
C PRO A 527 -15.51 2.32 5.43
N HIS A 528 -16.02 1.24 6.01
CA HIS A 528 -17.14 1.27 6.95
C HIS A 528 -17.22 0.00 7.81
N SER A 529 -17.97 0.05 8.90
CA SER A 529 -18.29 -1.11 9.74
C SER A 529 -19.22 -2.11 9.02
N ALA A 530 -19.41 -3.29 9.61
CA ALA A 530 -20.58 -4.10 9.33
C ALA A 530 -21.87 -3.34 9.72
N PRO A 531 -23.05 -3.67 9.13
CA PRO A 531 -24.31 -3.10 9.59
C PRO A 531 -24.52 -3.35 11.09
N LEU A 532 -24.78 -2.28 11.85
CA LEU A 532 -25.00 -2.37 13.29
C LEU A 532 -26.34 -3.04 13.57
N SER A 533 -26.36 -3.95 14.54
CA SER A 533 -27.62 -4.50 15.07
C SER A 533 -28.33 -3.48 15.96
N LEU A 534 -29.59 -3.75 16.32
CA LEU A 534 -30.36 -2.91 17.24
C LEU A 534 -29.68 -2.76 18.61
N GLU A 535 -28.96 -3.80 19.06
CA GLU A 535 -28.21 -3.81 20.32
C GLU A 535 -26.93 -2.96 20.27
N SER A 536 -26.39 -2.71 19.08
CA SER A 536 -25.17 -1.92 18.87
C SER A 536 -25.45 -0.47 18.46
N LEU A 537 -26.71 -0.03 18.46
CA LEU A 537 -27.09 1.34 18.13
C LEU A 537 -26.47 2.40 19.05
N GLY A 538 -26.02 2.02 20.25
CA GLY A 538 -25.29 2.92 21.13
C GLY A 538 -23.97 3.44 20.53
N VAL A 539 -23.45 2.81 19.48
CA VAL A 539 -22.26 3.29 18.77
C VAL A 539 -22.51 4.65 18.12
N ILE A 540 -23.70 4.90 17.57
CA ILE A 540 -24.03 6.18 16.92
C ILE A 540 -24.58 7.22 17.92
N ASP A 541 -24.65 6.90 19.22
CA ASP A 541 -25.17 7.76 20.27
C ASP A 541 -24.09 8.69 20.84
N VAL A 542 -23.62 9.59 19.96
CA VAL A 542 -22.58 10.60 20.23
C VAL A 542 -23.20 12.00 20.27
N ASP A 543 -22.39 13.06 20.39
CA ASP A 543 -22.93 14.42 20.45
C ASP A 543 -23.71 14.80 19.18
N TRP A 544 -23.23 14.38 18.01
CA TRP A 544 -23.88 14.58 16.71
C TRP A 544 -23.73 13.39 15.76
N ALA A 545 -24.82 12.98 15.12
CA ALA A 545 -24.81 11.88 14.15
C ALA A 545 -25.41 12.34 12.81
N PHE A 546 -24.64 12.21 11.73
CA PHE A 546 -25.11 12.44 10.37
C PHE A 546 -25.41 11.10 9.70
N VAL A 547 -26.67 10.89 9.30
CA VAL A 547 -27.16 9.60 8.81
C VAL A 547 -27.85 9.77 7.48
N GLY A 548 -27.46 8.99 6.47
CA GLY A 548 -28.01 9.11 5.12
C GLY A 548 -28.05 7.81 4.35
N THR A 549 -28.91 7.75 3.33
CA THR A 549 -29.00 6.65 2.36
C THR A 549 -28.43 7.06 1.02
N LEU A 550 -27.81 6.12 0.30
CA LEU A 550 -27.36 6.35 -1.08
C LEU A 550 -28.53 6.57 -2.04
N GLN A 551 -29.64 5.84 -1.83
CA GLN A 551 -30.84 5.97 -2.63
C GLN A 551 -31.79 7.03 -2.06
N ALA A 552 -32.59 7.64 -2.94
CA ALA A 552 -33.69 8.53 -2.56
C ALA A 552 -34.98 7.78 -2.18
N GLU A 553 -35.10 6.50 -2.57
CA GLU A 553 -36.23 5.63 -2.27
C GLU A 553 -35.78 4.17 -2.13
N GLY A 554 -36.67 3.30 -1.66
CA GLY A 554 -36.42 1.85 -1.55
C GLY A 554 -36.24 1.35 -0.10
N ASP A 555 -35.68 0.16 0.03
CA ASP A 555 -35.66 -0.57 1.30
C ASP A 555 -34.77 0.11 2.35
N ALA A 556 -33.63 0.68 1.97
CA ALA A 556 -32.76 1.42 2.88
C ALA A 556 -33.44 2.69 3.45
N VAL A 557 -34.18 3.43 2.60
CA VAL A 557 -34.95 4.62 3.02
C VAL A 557 -36.09 4.21 3.95
N THR A 558 -36.80 3.14 3.59
CA THR A 558 -37.87 2.59 4.44
C THR A 558 -37.32 2.13 5.79
N ALA A 559 -36.17 1.45 5.81
CA ALA A 559 -35.52 0.98 7.02
C ALA A 559 -35.07 2.16 7.92
N LEU A 560 -34.51 3.23 7.36
CA LEU A 560 -34.17 4.45 8.10
C LEU A 560 -35.43 5.09 8.69
N ASP A 561 -36.48 5.25 7.88
CA ASP A 561 -37.76 5.80 8.29
C ASP A 561 -38.45 4.99 9.40
N GLU A 562 -38.31 3.67 9.39
CA GLU A 562 -38.80 2.77 10.43
C GLU A 562 -37.95 2.85 11.70
N ALA A 563 -36.63 2.90 11.56
CA ALA A 563 -35.71 3.07 12.67
C ALA A 563 -35.95 4.39 13.42
N LEU A 564 -36.15 5.50 12.70
CA LEU A 564 -36.48 6.80 13.29
C LEU A 564 -37.80 6.77 14.09
N LYS A 565 -38.72 5.83 13.82
CA LYS A 565 -39.97 5.65 14.58
C LYS A 565 -39.85 4.63 15.71
N ASN A 566 -38.74 3.89 15.78
CA ASN A 566 -38.53 2.82 16.74
C ASN A 566 -38.26 3.37 18.15
N PRO A 567 -38.94 2.89 19.21
CA PRO A 567 -38.73 3.37 20.58
C PRO A 567 -37.29 3.21 21.11
N LEU A 568 -36.54 2.19 20.67
CA LEU A 568 -35.15 2.00 21.08
C LEU A 568 -34.23 3.07 20.44
N PHE A 569 -34.49 3.39 19.17
CA PHE A 569 -33.75 4.43 18.45
C PHE A 569 -34.08 5.83 19.00
N GLN A 570 -35.36 6.09 19.29
CA GLN A 570 -35.83 7.30 19.97
C GLN A 570 -35.32 7.42 21.42
N ALA A 571 -34.74 6.36 21.98
CA ALA A 571 -34.16 6.37 23.32
C ALA A 571 -32.68 6.78 23.32
N LEU A 572 -32.02 6.90 22.17
CA LEU A 572 -30.65 7.43 22.05
C LEU A 572 -30.62 8.92 22.41
N GLU A 573 -29.59 9.36 23.15
CA GLU A 573 -29.43 10.76 23.55
C GLU A 573 -29.24 11.69 22.33
N VAL A 574 -28.48 11.27 21.32
CA VAL A 574 -28.29 12.02 20.06
C VAL A 574 -29.63 12.31 19.37
N VAL A 575 -30.59 11.38 19.46
CA VAL A 575 -31.94 11.54 18.88
C VAL A 575 -32.80 12.43 19.77
N LYS A 576 -32.78 12.23 21.10
CA LYS A 576 -33.55 13.05 22.04
C LYS A 576 -33.16 14.53 22.01
N ASN A 577 -31.88 14.79 21.79
CA ASN A 577 -31.33 16.14 21.71
C ASN A 577 -31.57 16.79 20.33
N GLY A 578 -32.06 16.03 19.34
CA GLY A 578 -32.26 16.51 17.98
C GLY A 578 -30.97 16.67 17.19
N HIS A 579 -29.89 15.99 17.60
CA HIS A 579 -28.56 16.06 17.00
C HIS A 579 -28.29 14.90 16.04
N LEU A 580 -29.29 14.05 15.78
CA LEU A 580 -29.26 13.12 14.65
C LEU A 580 -29.83 13.81 13.42
N ILE A 581 -28.96 14.11 12.47
CA ILE A 581 -29.25 14.85 11.25
C ILE A 581 -29.36 13.86 10.09
N VAL A 582 -30.53 13.83 9.45
CA VAL A 582 -30.73 13.02 8.24
C VAL A 582 -30.20 13.81 7.04
N VAL A 583 -29.21 13.26 6.35
CA VAL A 583 -28.51 13.90 5.23
C VAL A 583 -28.69 13.14 3.92
N ASP A 584 -28.30 13.77 2.81
CA ASP A 584 -28.12 13.07 1.55
C ASP A 584 -26.93 12.09 1.66
N GLY A 585 -27.20 10.79 1.78
CA GLY A 585 -26.14 9.80 1.87
C GLY A 585 -25.28 9.69 0.60
N SER A 586 -25.78 10.09 -0.56
CA SER A 586 -24.96 10.15 -1.78
C SER A 586 -23.92 11.28 -1.74
N LEU A 587 -24.24 12.38 -1.06
CA LEU A 587 -23.32 13.49 -0.79
C LEU A 587 -22.29 13.09 0.28
N TRP A 588 -22.76 12.51 1.38
CA TRP A 588 -21.95 12.29 2.58
C TRP A 588 -21.17 10.98 2.60
N THR A 589 -21.54 9.97 1.81
CA THR A 589 -20.99 8.60 1.95
C THR A 589 -20.53 7.96 0.63
N SER A 590 -20.57 8.71 -0.48
CA SER A 590 -19.95 8.26 -1.74
C SER A 590 -18.45 8.57 -1.78
N SER A 591 -17.83 8.46 -2.95
CA SER A 591 -16.41 8.77 -3.19
C SER A 591 -16.06 10.24 -2.91
N GLY A 592 -17.06 11.13 -3.05
CA GLY A 592 -16.92 12.57 -2.78
C GLY A 592 -16.17 13.34 -3.86
N GLY A 593 -15.96 14.63 -3.60
CA GLY A 593 -15.28 15.56 -4.48
C GLY A 593 -15.45 17.02 -4.04
N PRO A 594 -14.77 17.98 -4.69
CA PRO A 594 -14.82 19.40 -4.37
C PRO A 594 -16.23 19.99 -4.11
N VAL A 595 -17.20 19.73 -4.99
CA VAL A 595 -18.59 20.21 -4.84
C VAL A 595 -19.22 19.57 -3.62
N ALA A 596 -19.04 18.26 -3.43
CA ALA A 596 -19.54 17.55 -2.26
C ALA A 596 -18.97 18.14 -0.96
N VAL A 597 -17.68 18.45 -0.91
CA VAL A 597 -17.04 19.03 0.29
C VAL A 597 -17.72 20.33 0.69
N MET A 598 -17.91 21.26 -0.24
CA MET A 598 -18.52 22.55 0.07
C MET A 598 -19.96 22.40 0.57
N LYS A 599 -20.73 21.48 -0.01
CA LYS A 599 -22.10 21.18 0.46
C LYS A 599 -22.13 20.50 1.83
N VAL A 600 -21.17 19.61 2.12
CA VAL A 600 -21.01 19.01 3.45
C VAL A 600 -20.71 20.09 4.49
N LEU A 601 -19.84 21.06 4.17
CA LEU A 601 -19.54 22.19 5.05
C LEU A 601 -20.79 23.03 5.35
N ASP A 602 -21.63 23.28 4.34
CA ASP A 602 -22.90 24.00 4.52
C ASP A 602 -23.90 23.23 5.39
N ASP A 603 -24.02 21.91 5.18
CA ASP A 603 -24.86 21.03 6.00
C ASP A 603 -24.39 21.01 7.47
N VAL A 604 -23.07 20.97 7.72
CA VAL A 604 -22.49 21.03 9.06
C VAL A 604 -22.79 22.39 9.70
N GLU A 605 -22.53 23.50 9.01
CA GLU A 605 -22.82 24.83 9.55
C GLU A 605 -24.30 24.97 9.92
N ALA A 606 -25.21 24.56 9.04
CA ALA A 606 -26.65 24.62 9.28
C ALA A 606 -27.05 23.79 10.51
N ALA A 607 -26.54 22.57 10.62
CA ALA A 607 -26.83 21.66 11.72
C ALA A 607 -26.37 22.23 13.07
N LEU A 608 -25.12 22.69 13.16
CA LEU A 608 -24.50 23.07 14.43
C LEU A 608 -24.90 24.48 14.87
N THR A 609 -25.18 25.40 13.94
CA THR A 609 -25.60 26.77 14.28
C THR A 609 -27.13 26.92 14.41
N GLY A 610 -27.90 25.94 13.92
CA GLY A 610 -29.36 26.01 13.85
C GLY A 610 -29.89 27.01 12.80
N ALA A 611 -29.04 27.45 11.86
CA ALA A 611 -29.43 28.27 10.73
C ALA A 611 -30.13 27.40 9.66
N ASN A 612 -31.47 27.47 9.60
CA ASN A 612 -32.27 26.93 8.50
C ASN A 612 -32.69 28.03 7.52
#